data_AF-A0A2V9JTV0-F1
#
_entry.id   AF-A0A2V9JTV0-F1
#
_cell.length_a   1.000
_cell.length_b   1.000
_cell.length_c   1.000
_cell.angle_alpha   90.00
_cell.angle_beta   90.00
_cell.angle_gamma   90.00
#
_symmetry.space_group_name_H-M   'P 1'
#
loop_
_entity.id
_entity.type
_entity.pdbx_description
1 polymer ?
#
loop_
_entity_poly.entity_id
_entity_poly.type
_entity_poly.pdbx_seq_one_letter_code
_entity_poly.pdbx_strand_id
1 'polypeptide(L)' 'MAVVTVSPKFQVVIPQRIREALGLKPGQKVEALQYLDRVEFIPVRPLKAMRGFLRGIDTRVPRERDRL' A
#
# COMPACT_ATOMS: atom_id res chain seq x y z
N MET A 1 8.76 -14.19 -13.58
CA MET A 1 9.55 -12.94 -13.40
C MET A 1 9.22 -11.93 -14.50
N ALA A 2 9.28 -10.61 -14.25
CA ALA A 2 9.08 -9.59 -15.27
C ALA A 2 10.05 -8.45 -14.95
N VAL A 3 11.05 -8.30 -15.79
CA VAL A 3 12.02 -7.21 -15.72
C VAL A 3 11.46 -6.06 -16.54
N VAL A 4 11.53 -4.85 -15.99
CA VAL A 4 10.97 -3.65 -16.59
C VAL A 4 12.03 -2.57 -16.59
N THR A 5 12.12 -1.82 -17.68
CA THR A 5 13.08 -0.73 -17.84
C THR A 5 12.51 0.56 -17.28
N VAL A 6 13.35 1.30 -16.55
CA VAL A 6 13.02 2.65 -16.07
C VAL A 6 13.11 3.62 -17.25
N SER A 7 12.04 4.35 -17.53
CA SER A 7 12.02 5.34 -18.61
C SER A 7 12.86 6.59 -18.24
N PRO A 8 13.20 7.47 -19.20
CA PRO A 8 13.93 8.72 -18.91
C PRO A 8 13.24 9.65 -17.92
N LYS A 9 11.93 9.48 -17.72
CA LYS A 9 11.14 10.22 -16.73
C LYS A 9 11.00 9.46 -15.41
N PHE A 10 11.85 8.46 -15.18
CA PHE A 10 11.83 7.57 -14.02
C PHE A 10 10.50 6.80 -13.84
N GLN A 11 9.78 6.56 -14.94
CA GLN A 11 8.55 5.79 -14.90
C GLN A 11 8.84 4.31 -15.12
N VAL A 12 8.13 3.46 -14.38
CA VAL A 12 8.18 2.01 -14.56
C VAL A 12 6.79 1.54 -15.00
N VAL A 13 6.74 0.82 -16.11
CA VAL A 13 5.48 0.23 -16.59
C VAL A 13 5.17 -1.00 -15.74
N ILE A 14 4.01 -1.03 -15.09
CA ILE A 14 3.55 -2.20 -14.33
C ILE A 14 3.04 -3.27 -15.33
N PRO A 15 3.67 -4.46 -15.40
CA PRO A 15 3.24 -5.53 -16.30
C PRO A 15 1.81 -5.98 -16.06
N GLN A 16 1.11 -6.40 -17.12
CA GLN A 16 -0.29 -6.80 -17.09
C GLN A 16 -0.62 -7.80 -15.97
N ARG A 17 0.14 -8.89 -15.86
CA ARG A 17 -0.04 -9.92 -14.83
C ARG A 17 -0.03 -9.37 -13.39
N ILE A 18 0.78 -8.34 -13.12
CA ILE A 18 0.85 -7.72 -11.78
C ILE A 18 -0.35 -6.81 -11.57
N ARG A 19 -0.78 -6.07 -12.60
CA ARG A 19 -2.01 -5.26 -12.54
C ARG A 19 -3.23 -6.12 -12.23
N GLU A 20 -3.35 -7.27 -12.88
CA GLU A 20 -4.46 -8.21 -12.68
C GLU A 20 -4.40 -8.86 -11.30
N ALA A 21 -3.24 -9.39 -10.89
CA ALA A 21 -3.08 -10.03 -9.58
C ALA A 21 -3.35 -9.08 -8.40
N LEU A 22 -3.00 -7.80 -8.54
CA LEU A 22 -3.22 -6.77 -7.51
C LEU A 22 -4.54 -6.00 -7.70
N GLY A 23 -5.31 -6.28 -8.75
CA GLY A 23 -6.55 -5.57 -9.07
C GLY A 23 -6.38 -4.05 -9.28
N LEU A 24 -5.23 -3.63 -9.81
CA LEU A 24 -4.90 -2.21 -10.01
C LEU A 24 -5.81 -1.59 -11.08
N LYS A 25 -6.31 -0.38 -10.80
CA LYS A 25 -7.16 0.38 -11.72
C LYS A 25 -6.45 1.62 -12.25
N PRO A 26 -6.64 2.01 -13.52
CA PRO A 26 -6.17 3.30 -14.02
C PRO A 26 -6.64 4.45 -13.14
N GLY A 27 -5.76 5.40 -12.84
CA GLY A 27 -6.05 6.56 -11.97
C GLY A 27 -6.01 6.27 -10.47
N GLN A 28 -5.73 5.03 -10.05
CA GLN A 28 -5.50 4.71 -8.64
C GLN A 28 -4.26 5.45 -8.13
N LYS A 29 -4.41 6.14 -7.00
CA LYS A 29 -3.30 6.85 -6.34
C LYS A 29 -2.52 5.88 -5.46
N VAL A 30 -1.20 5.93 -5.58
CA VAL A 30 -0.26 5.21 -4.74
C VAL A 30 0.77 6.18 -4.19
N GLU A 31 1.21 5.96 -2.97
CA GLU A 31 2.35 6.59 -2.37
C GLU A 31 3.57 5.71 -2.64
N ALA A 32 4.66 6.31 -3.12
CA ALA A 32 5.91 5.61 -3.37
C ALA A 32 6.88 5.94 -2.23
N LEU A 33 7.40 4.91 -1.56
CA LEU A 33 8.39 5.06 -0.50
C LEU A 33 9.60 4.17 -0.77
N GLN A 34 10.78 4.64 -0.38
CA GLN A 34 11.96 3.79 -0.35
C GLN A 34 11.97 3.01 0.97
N TYR A 35 12.06 1.69 0.87
CA TYR A 35 12.28 0.82 2.01
C TYR A 35 13.53 -0.02 1.74
N LEU A 36 14.61 0.29 2.46
CA LEU A 36 15.93 -0.30 2.23
C LEU A 36 16.38 -0.12 0.76
N ASP A 37 16.53 -1.23 0.06
CA ASP A 37 17.02 -1.35 -1.32
C ASP A 37 15.89 -1.45 -2.37
N ARG A 38 14.63 -1.24 -1.98
CA ARG A 38 13.47 -1.33 -2.87
C ARG A 38 12.51 -0.16 -2.72
N VAL A 39 11.68 0.03 -3.74
CA VAL A 39 10.55 0.97 -3.71
C VAL A 39 9.28 0.19 -3.41
N GLU A 40 8.52 0.64 -2.42
CA GLU A 40 7.20 0.10 -2.09
C GLU A 40 6.11 1.11 -2.51
N PHE A 41 5.02 0.57 -3.07
CA PHE A 41 3.86 1.36 -3.48
C PHE A 41 2.67 1.05 -2.58
N ILE A 42 2.22 2.04 -1.81
CA ILE A 42 1.10 1.90 -0.89
C ILE A 42 -0.15 2.57 -1.50
N PRO A 43 -1.29 1.88 -1.64
CA PRO A 43 -2.52 2.50 -2.11
C PRO A 43 -3.01 3.60 -1.18
N VAL A 44 -3.20 4.81 -1.72
CA VAL A 44 -3.79 5.92 -0.95
C VAL A 44 -5.30 5.75 -0.93
N ARG A 45 -5.84 5.39 0.24
CA ARG A 45 -7.28 5.22 0.45
C ARG A 45 -7.86 6.44 1.15
N PRO A 46 -9.00 7.00 0.70
CA PRO A 46 -9.64 8.11 1.40
C PRO A 46 -10.15 7.64 2.76
N LEU A 47 -9.93 8.46 3.80
CA LEU A 47 -10.32 8.16 5.19
C LEU A 47 -11.81 7.76 5.32
N LYS A 48 -12.69 8.37 4.51
CA LYS A 48 -14.11 8.04 4.47
C LYS A 48 -14.37 6.58 4.12
N ALA A 49 -13.58 5.99 3.22
CA ALA A 49 -13.72 4.59 2.81
C ALA A 49 -13.13 3.60 3.83
N MET A 50 -12.37 4.08 4.82
CA MET A 50 -11.79 3.23 5.87
C MET A 50 -12.72 3.05 7.08
N ARG A 51 -13.83 3.78 7.13
CA ARG A 51 -14.81 3.66 8.21
C ARG A 51 -15.37 2.24 8.27
N GLY A 52 -15.28 1.60 9.43
CA GLY A 52 -15.78 0.25 9.65
C GLY A 52 -14.90 -0.87 9.11
N PHE A 53 -13.73 -0.56 8.54
CA PHE A 53 -12.81 -1.58 8.02
C PHE A 53 -12.29 -2.54 9.10
N LEU A 54 -12.11 -2.06 10.33
CA LEU A 54 -11.64 -2.84 11.48
C LEU A 54 -12.80 -3.42 12.33
N ARG A 55 -14.00 -3.58 11.76
CA ARG A 55 -15.13 -4.14 12.50
C ARG A 55 -14.83 -5.59 12.89
N GLY A 56 -14.85 -5.88 14.19
CA GLY A 56 -14.68 -7.24 14.72
C GLY A 56 -13.24 -7.63 15.07
N ILE A 57 -12.29 -6.69 15.06
CA ILE A 57 -10.95 -6.97 15.63
C ILE A 57 -11.04 -7.18 17.14
N ASP A 58 -10.17 -8.06 17.67
CA ASP A 58 -10.00 -8.20 19.11
C ASP A 58 -9.35 -6.94 19.68
N THR A 59 -10.06 -6.26 20.59
CA THR A 59 -9.60 -5.03 21.24
C THR A 59 -9.01 -5.27 22.63
N ARG A 60 -8.84 -6.53 23.04
CA ARG A 60 -8.21 -6.90 24.32
C ARG A 60 -6.70 -6.61 24.25
N VAL A 61 -6.33 -5.39 24.62
CA VAL A 61 -4.93 -4.98 24.76
C VAL A 61 -4.62 -4.88 26.26
N PRO A 62 -3.73 -5.72 26.82
CA PRO A 62 -3.30 -5.59 28.20
C PRO A 62 -2.54 -4.27 28.36
N ARG A 63 -3.02 -3.40 29.24
CA ARG A 63 -2.39 -2.11 29.56
C ARG A 63 -1.53 -2.25 30.81
N GLU A 64 -0.30 -1.74 30.76
CA GLU A 64 0.49 -1.52 31.96
C GLU A 64 -0.20 -0.47 32.84
N ARG A 65 0.04 -0.52 34.17
CA ARG A 65 -0.53 0.48 35.09
C ARG A 65 -0.04 1.87 34.68
N ASP A 66 -0.94 2.85 34.79
CA ASP A 66 -0.65 4.25 34.47
C ASP A 66 0.61 4.68 35.24
N ARG A 67 1.54 5.31 34.53
CA ARG A 67 2.75 5.87 35.16
C ARG A 67 2.35 7.22 35.76
N LEU A 68 1.94 7.20 37.03
CA LEU A 68 1.84 8.41 37.87
C LEU A 68 3.24 8.88 38.26
#